data_AF-A0AAU9LLQ0-F1
#
_entry.id   AF-A0AAU9LLQ0-F1
#
_cell.length_a   1.000
_cell.length_b   1.000
_cell.length_c   1.000
_cell.angle_alpha   90.00
_cell.angle_beta   90.00
_cell.angle_gamma   90.00
#
_symmetry.space_group_name_H-M   'P 1'
#
loop_
_entity.id
_entity.type
_entity.pdbx_description
1 polymer ?
#
loop_
_entity_poly.entity_id
_entity_poly.type
_entity_poly.pdbx_seq_one_letter_code
_entity_poly.pdbx_strand_id
1 'polypeptide(L)'
;MAKVWGVSIEEARDFARKHNIQSANRMFPRKESTKNQENLIATGTMVDQIEHLKNFNIEMSKKKKAQESAITKLEQSRFGDMLTRRSDPDPIIKVKCTKPKTERMLTLYITRRVEKGKAAGQYTEVLSSQDLVKLGYNEWLQLLELVNKKKGKYFEELRLVLERLITKVKDLALVLNTSNKTSSSSVSASMSWKRTFKDV
;
A
#
# COMPACT_ATOMS: atom_id res chain seq x y z
N MET A 1 -14.08 -33.91 31.75
CA MET A 1 -13.95 -32.45 31.96
C MET A 1 -12.91 -31.92 30.99
N ALA A 2 -13.28 -31.02 30.08
CA ALA A 2 -12.35 -30.50 29.06
C ALA A 2 -11.45 -29.41 29.65
N LYS A 3 -10.14 -29.68 29.74
CA LYS A 3 -9.11 -28.70 30.11
C LYS A 3 -8.53 -28.09 28.85
N VAL A 4 -8.33 -26.78 28.84
CA VAL A 4 -7.65 -26.06 27.75
C VAL A 4 -6.42 -25.43 28.39
N TRP A 5 -5.22 -25.87 27.98
CA TRP A 5 -3.93 -25.41 28.52
C TRP A 5 -3.75 -25.62 30.04
N GLY A 6 -4.32 -26.70 30.58
CA GLY A 6 -4.15 -27.08 31.98
C GLY A 6 -5.04 -26.33 32.98
N VAL A 7 -5.83 -25.35 32.55
CA VAL A 7 -6.73 -24.56 33.40
C VAL A 7 -8.19 -24.97 33.14
N SER A 8 -9.02 -24.99 34.19
CA SER A 8 -10.46 -25.27 34.04
C SER A 8 -11.19 -24.08 33.41
N ILE A 9 -12.32 -24.35 32.74
CA ILE A 9 -13.11 -23.31 32.08
C ILE A 9 -13.71 -22.34 33.11
N GLU A 10 -14.03 -22.82 34.31
CA GLU A 10 -14.46 -21.96 35.42
C GLU A 10 -13.35 -20.99 35.87
N GLU A 11 -12.10 -21.45 36.05
CA GLU A 11 -10.98 -20.61 36.48
C GLU A 11 -10.66 -19.51 35.44
N ALA A 12 -10.73 -19.82 34.16
CA ALA A 12 -10.51 -18.85 33.08
C ALA A 12 -11.60 -17.76 33.06
N ARG A 13 -12.86 -18.11 33.38
CA ARG A 13 -13.98 -17.15 33.47
C ARG A 13 -13.85 -16.22 34.68
N ASP A 14 -13.36 -16.73 35.80
CA ASP A 14 -13.18 -15.93 37.00
C ASP A 14 -12.00 -14.95 36.88
N PHE A 15 -10.94 -15.34 36.15
CA PHE A 15 -9.84 -14.44 35.81
C PHE A 15 -10.29 -13.28 34.93
N ALA A 16 -11.10 -13.55 33.90
CA ALA A 16 -11.64 -12.51 33.00
C ALA A 16 -12.58 -11.53 33.72
N ARG A 17 -13.36 -12.02 34.71
CA ARG A 17 -14.24 -11.17 35.54
C ARG A 17 -13.45 -10.27 36.49
N LYS A 18 -12.38 -10.78 37.13
CA LYS A 18 -11.53 -10.00 38.06
C LYS A 18 -10.78 -8.85 37.39
N HIS A 19 -10.45 -8.96 36.10
CA HIS A 19 -9.68 -7.95 35.37
C HIS A 19 -10.52 -6.97 34.52
N ASN A 20 -11.84 -6.94 34.72
CA ASN A 20 -12.79 -6.05 34.02
C ASN A 20 -12.56 -5.96 32.49
N ILE A 21 -12.23 -7.10 31.88
CA ILE A 21 -12.03 -7.20 30.43
C ILE A 21 -13.42 -7.33 29.79
N GLN A 22 -14.12 -6.20 29.62
CA GLN A 22 -15.41 -6.16 28.91
C GLN A 22 -15.29 -6.53 27.41
N SER A 23 -14.08 -6.73 26.90
CA SER A 23 -13.82 -7.11 25.51
C SER A 23 -13.73 -8.63 25.26
N ALA A 24 -13.80 -9.49 26.28
CA ALA A 24 -13.67 -10.94 26.09
C ALA A 24 -14.91 -11.60 25.44
N ASN A 25 -16.08 -10.96 25.48
CA ASN A 25 -17.29 -11.48 24.83
C ASN A 25 -17.32 -11.26 23.30
N ARG A 26 -16.25 -10.69 22.70
CA ARG A 26 -16.13 -10.54 21.24
C ARG A 26 -15.04 -11.39 20.58
N MET A 27 -14.35 -12.28 21.32
CA MET A 27 -13.25 -13.09 20.77
C MET A 27 -13.49 -14.60 20.69
N PHE A 28 -14.72 -15.06 20.84
CA PHE A 28 -15.06 -16.43 20.46
C PHE A 28 -16.33 -16.42 19.60
N PRO A 29 -16.25 -16.65 18.27
CA PRO A 29 -17.43 -17.04 17.53
C PRO A 29 -17.95 -18.33 18.17
N ARG A 30 -19.14 -18.17 18.74
CA ARG A 30 -20.06 -19.16 19.28
C ARG A 30 -19.87 -20.53 18.58
N LYS A 31 -19.70 -21.59 19.36
CA LYS A 31 -19.84 -23.01 18.97
C LYS A 31 -21.23 -23.38 18.41
N GLU A 32 -21.98 -22.39 17.92
CA GLU A 32 -23.25 -22.56 17.22
C GLU A 32 -23.07 -22.52 15.69
N SER A 33 -21.92 -22.08 15.18
CA SER A 33 -21.61 -22.16 13.74
C SER A 33 -21.37 -23.60 13.26
N THR A 34 -20.83 -24.48 14.09
CA THR A 34 -20.54 -25.87 13.70
C THR A 34 -21.78 -26.77 13.81
N LYS A 35 -22.64 -26.55 14.82
CA LYS A 35 -23.90 -27.31 14.96
C LYS A 35 -24.91 -27.00 13.85
N ASN A 36 -24.95 -25.76 13.35
CA ASN A 36 -25.80 -25.42 12.21
C ASN A 36 -25.20 -25.89 10.87
N GLN A 37 -23.89 -26.11 10.77
CA GLN A 37 -23.30 -26.74 9.59
C GLN A 37 -23.53 -28.26 9.56
N GLU A 38 -23.44 -28.94 10.71
CA GLU A 38 -23.65 -30.39 10.79
C GLU A 38 -25.12 -30.79 10.56
N ASN A 39 -26.08 -29.96 10.96
CA ASN A 39 -27.51 -30.23 10.74
C ASN A 39 -28.03 -29.89 9.32
N LEU A 40 -27.29 -29.12 8.53
CA LEU A 40 -27.65 -28.81 7.12
C LEU A 40 -27.06 -29.80 6.11
N ILE A 41 -26.10 -30.63 6.54
CA ILE A 41 -25.49 -31.68 5.70
C ILE A 41 -26.41 -32.92 5.62
N ALA A 42 -27.35 -33.08 6.54
CA ALA A 42 -28.09 -34.34 6.72
C ALA A 42 -29.37 -34.51 5.86
N THR A 43 -29.83 -33.50 5.10
CA THR A 43 -31.12 -33.60 4.38
C THR A 43 -31.17 -32.92 3.01
N GLY A 44 -30.04 -32.83 2.30
CA GLY A 44 -30.00 -32.36 0.91
C GLY A 44 -29.45 -33.47 0.01
N THR A 45 -30.02 -33.65 -1.18
CA THR A 45 -29.43 -34.57 -2.16
C THR A 45 -28.00 -34.11 -2.50
N MET A 46 -27.10 -35.01 -2.91
CA MET A 46 -25.71 -34.62 -3.25
C MET A 46 -25.65 -33.45 -4.27
N VAL A 47 -26.69 -33.29 -5.08
CA VAL A 47 -26.87 -32.19 -6.04
C VAL A 47 -27.00 -30.84 -5.33
N ASP A 48 -27.81 -30.75 -4.27
CA ASP A 48 -28.03 -29.53 -3.49
C ASP A 48 -26.74 -29.09 -2.77
N GLN A 49 -25.94 -30.06 -2.29
CA GLN A 49 -24.65 -29.78 -1.65
C GLN A 49 -23.61 -29.25 -2.65
N ILE A 50 -23.58 -29.78 -3.88
CA ILE A 50 -22.70 -29.31 -4.95
C ILE A 50 -23.08 -27.89 -5.38
N GLU A 51 -24.38 -27.60 -5.48
CA GLU A 51 -24.88 -26.27 -5.85
C GLU A 51 -24.60 -25.23 -4.76
N HIS A 52 -24.76 -25.60 -3.49
CA HIS A 52 -24.39 -24.74 -2.36
C HIS A 52 -22.89 -24.41 -2.34
N LEU A 53 -22.01 -25.38 -2.61
CA LEU A 53 -20.56 -25.14 -2.72
C LEU A 53 -20.18 -24.24 -3.89
N LYS A 54 -20.84 -24.39 -5.05
CA LYS A 54 -20.65 -23.50 -6.20
C LYS A 54 -21.04 -22.07 -5.87
N ASN A 55 -22.20 -21.88 -5.24
CA ASN A 55 -22.70 -20.57 -4.83
C ASN A 55 -21.81 -19.91 -3.77
N PHE A 56 -21.31 -20.69 -2.80
CA PHE A 56 -20.35 -20.21 -1.81
C PHE A 56 -19.04 -19.75 -2.46
N ASN A 57 -18.51 -20.51 -3.43
CA ASN A 57 -17.28 -20.15 -4.12
C ASN A 57 -17.46 -18.87 -4.98
N ILE A 58 -18.62 -18.72 -5.62
CA ILE A 58 -19.00 -17.50 -6.34
C ILE A 58 -19.07 -16.31 -5.38
N GLU A 59 -19.69 -16.47 -4.21
CA GLU A 59 -19.80 -15.41 -3.20
C GLU A 59 -18.42 -15.03 -2.63
N MET A 60 -17.58 -16.01 -2.31
CA MET A 60 -16.21 -15.78 -1.86
C MET A 60 -15.36 -15.08 -2.93
N SER A 61 -15.49 -15.47 -4.20
CA SER A 61 -14.82 -14.80 -5.32
C SER A 61 -15.31 -13.36 -5.48
N LYS A 62 -16.61 -13.10 -5.37
CA LYS A 62 -17.18 -11.73 -5.39
C LYS A 62 -16.65 -10.88 -4.24
N LYS A 63 -16.61 -11.42 -3.01
CA LYS A 63 -16.05 -10.73 -1.84
C LYS A 63 -14.57 -10.40 -2.04
N LYS A 64 -13.79 -11.33 -2.57
CA LYS A 64 -12.36 -11.12 -2.89
C LYS A 64 -12.17 -10.01 -3.93
N LYS A 65 -12.94 -10.03 -5.02
CA LYS A 65 -12.90 -8.97 -6.06
C LYS A 65 -13.29 -7.60 -5.51
N ALA A 66 -14.33 -7.54 -4.67
CA ALA A 66 -14.75 -6.30 -4.03
C ALA A 66 -13.64 -5.75 -3.11
N GLN A 67 -13.00 -6.60 -2.31
CA GLN A 67 -11.89 -6.23 -1.44
C GLN A 67 -10.66 -5.76 -2.23
N GLU A 68 -10.29 -6.47 -3.30
CA GLU A 68 -9.22 -6.06 -4.22
C GLU A 68 -9.50 -4.67 -4.81
N SER A 69 -10.72 -4.43 -5.30
CA SER A 69 -11.10 -3.12 -5.84
C SER A 69 -11.05 -1.99 -4.81
N ALA A 70 -11.39 -2.26 -3.56
CA ALA A 70 -11.32 -1.28 -2.48
C ALA A 70 -9.86 -0.93 -2.13
N ILE A 71 -8.98 -1.93 -2.10
CA ILE A 71 -7.54 -1.73 -1.88
C ILE A 71 -6.94 -0.90 -3.02
N THR A 72 -7.28 -1.22 -4.27
CA THR A 72 -6.79 -0.46 -5.43
C THR A 72 -7.22 1.02 -5.38
N LYS A 73 -8.47 1.31 -5.01
CA LYS A 73 -8.95 2.70 -4.85
C LYS A 73 -8.20 3.46 -3.76
N LEU A 74 -7.94 2.81 -2.61
CA LEU A 74 -7.15 3.39 -1.53
C LEU A 74 -5.70 3.66 -1.96
N GLU A 75 -5.09 2.72 -2.68
CA GLU A 75 -3.73 2.89 -3.19
C GLU A 75 -3.65 3.99 -4.27
N GLN A 76 -4.63 4.09 -5.17
CA GLN A 76 -4.73 5.18 -6.14
C GLN A 76 -4.87 6.54 -5.43
N SER A 77 -5.66 6.64 -4.37
CA SER A 77 -5.74 7.87 -3.57
C SER A 77 -4.41 8.19 -2.87
N ARG A 78 -3.69 7.19 -2.38
CA ARG A 78 -2.42 7.36 -1.67
C ARG A 78 -1.24 7.72 -2.59
N PHE A 79 -1.28 7.26 -3.84
CA PHE A 79 -0.19 7.42 -4.80
C PHE A 79 -0.55 8.30 -6.00
N GLY A 80 -1.78 8.82 -6.10
CA GLY A 80 -2.28 9.54 -7.27
C GLY A 80 -1.53 10.83 -7.59
N ASP A 81 -0.95 11.49 -6.58
CA ASP A 81 -0.15 12.71 -6.69
C ASP A 81 1.36 12.44 -6.72
N MET A 82 1.82 11.18 -6.79
CA MET A 82 3.24 10.81 -6.67
C MET A 82 4.20 11.50 -7.66
N LEU A 83 3.70 11.87 -8.83
CA LEU A 83 4.47 12.60 -9.85
C LEU A 83 4.55 14.11 -9.56
N THR A 84 3.58 14.66 -8.84
CA THR A 84 3.43 16.09 -8.58
C THR A 84 3.65 16.47 -7.11
N ARG A 85 3.92 15.48 -6.24
CA ARG A 85 3.99 15.62 -4.77
C ARG A 85 5.07 16.62 -4.32
N ARG A 86 6.18 16.71 -5.06
CA ARG A 86 7.19 17.75 -4.92
C ARG A 86 7.51 18.29 -6.31
N SER A 87 7.11 19.54 -6.56
CA SER A 87 7.49 20.30 -7.75
C SER A 87 8.96 20.67 -7.61
N ASP A 88 9.83 19.97 -8.34
CA ASP A 88 11.28 20.19 -8.41
C ASP A 88 12.05 20.00 -7.09
N PRO A 89 12.14 18.76 -6.57
CA PRO A 89 12.99 18.48 -5.42
C PRO A 89 14.48 18.61 -5.77
N ASP A 90 15.25 19.19 -4.86
CA ASP A 90 16.71 19.25 -4.96
C ASP A 90 17.32 17.85 -5.16
N PRO A 91 18.32 17.70 -6.05
CA PRO A 91 18.89 16.41 -6.39
C PRO A 91 19.57 15.74 -5.20
N ILE A 92 19.36 14.43 -5.08
CA ILE A 92 19.93 13.61 -4.00
C ILE A 92 21.36 13.22 -4.37
N ILE A 93 22.32 13.54 -3.51
CA ILE A 93 23.75 13.25 -3.76
C ILE A 93 24.21 12.02 -2.97
N LYS A 94 23.69 11.87 -1.74
CA LYS A 94 24.17 10.85 -0.81
C LYS A 94 23.04 10.36 0.05
N VAL A 95 23.05 9.05 0.31
CA VAL A 95 22.15 8.41 1.27
C VAL A 95 22.97 7.61 2.28
N LYS A 96 22.62 7.74 3.55
CA LYS A 96 23.11 6.90 4.65
C LYS A 96 21.91 6.28 5.36
N CYS A 97 22.03 5.00 5.70
CA CYS A 97 20.99 4.27 6.41
C CYS A 97 21.52 3.82 7.76
N THR A 98 20.74 4.01 8.82
CA THR A 98 21.03 3.46 10.14
C THR A 98 19.76 2.80 10.70
N LYS A 99 19.95 1.87 11.64
CA LYS A 99 18.86 1.26 12.39
C LYS A 99 19.23 1.38 13.87
N PRO A 100 18.79 2.46 14.56
CA PRO A 100 19.07 2.63 15.98
C PRO A 100 18.55 1.43 16.78
N LYS A 101 19.24 1.01 17.84
CA LYS A 101 18.77 -0.12 18.69
C LYS A 101 17.40 0.16 19.33
N THR A 102 17.06 1.44 19.50
CA THR A 102 15.82 1.94 20.08
C THR A 102 14.66 1.96 19.08
N GLU A 103 14.94 2.03 17.78
CA GLU A 103 13.93 2.15 16.73
C GLU A 103 13.78 0.85 15.94
N ARG A 104 12.54 0.39 15.77
CA ARG A 104 12.27 -0.80 14.95
C ARG A 104 12.49 -0.55 13.45
N MET A 105 12.49 0.71 13.04
CA MET A 105 12.44 1.17 11.66
C MET A 105 13.80 1.65 11.17
N LEU A 106 14.01 1.59 9.86
CA LEU A 106 15.23 2.10 9.25
C LEU A 106 15.16 3.63 9.15
N THR A 107 16.19 4.32 9.62
CA THR A 107 16.36 5.76 9.51
C THR A 107 17.26 6.08 8.30
N LEU A 108 16.78 6.97 7.44
CA LEU A 108 17.44 7.45 6.24
C LEU A 108 17.94 8.87 6.45
N TYR A 109 19.17 9.12 6.02
CA TYR A 109 19.77 10.45 5.94
C TYR A 109 20.04 10.73 4.47
N ILE A 110 19.23 11.61 3.88
CA ILE A 110 19.24 11.95 2.47
C ILE A 110 19.88 13.33 2.33
N THR A 111 21.10 13.37 1.79
CA THR A 111 21.81 14.63 1.52
C THR A 111 21.48 15.12 0.11
N ARG A 112 21.03 16.36 0.01
CA ARG A 112 20.64 17.02 -1.25
C ARG A 112 21.54 18.20 -1.56
N ARG A 113 21.68 18.52 -2.85
CA ARG A 113 22.34 19.74 -3.34
C ARG A 113 21.29 20.79 -3.62
N VAL A 114 21.45 22.00 -3.07
CA VAL A 114 20.56 23.11 -3.43
C VAL A 114 20.86 23.54 -4.88
N GLU A 115 19.89 23.40 -5.79
CA GLU A 115 20.01 23.90 -7.16
C GLU A 115 19.16 25.17 -7.37
N LYS A 116 19.86 26.27 -7.72
CA LYS A 116 19.37 27.60 -8.14
C LYS A 116 18.81 28.52 -7.04
N GLY A 117 19.30 29.76 -7.04
CA GLY A 117 18.71 30.91 -6.33
C GLY A 117 18.98 31.05 -4.83
N LYS A 118 19.54 30.03 -4.17
CA LYS A 118 19.95 30.09 -2.75
C LYS A 118 21.42 29.68 -2.62
N ALA A 119 22.08 30.15 -1.55
CA ALA A 119 23.50 29.93 -1.30
C ALA A 119 23.91 28.48 -1.59
N ALA A 120 24.98 28.30 -2.37
CA ALA A 120 25.51 26.99 -2.71
C ALA A 120 25.72 26.19 -1.43
N GLY A 121 24.98 25.09 -1.28
CA GLY A 121 24.90 24.39 -0.01
C GLY A 121 24.39 22.96 -0.16
N GLN A 122 24.60 22.20 0.91
CA GLN A 122 24.05 20.86 1.08
C GLN A 122 23.25 20.83 2.36
N TYR A 123 22.12 20.13 2.34
CA TYR A 123 21.35 19.84 3.54
C TYR A 123 21.02 18.35 3.60
N THR A 124 20.77 17.85 4.80
CA THR A 124 20.42 16.45 5.02
C THR A 124 19.02 16.36 5.61
N GLU A 125 18.13 15.70 4.87
CA GLU A 125 16.78 15.35 5.31
C GLU A 125 16.83 13.99 6.02
N VAL A 126 16.19 13.89 7.20
CA VAL A 126 16.09 12.64 7.95
C VAL A 126 14.68 12.08 7.80
N LEU A 127 14.55 10.86 7.30
CA LEU A 127 13.27 10.19 7.08
C LEU A 127 13.28 8.79 7.66
N SER A 128 12.12 8.31 8.12
CA SER A 128 11.95 6.89 8.39
C SER A 128 11.65 6.13 7.10
N SER A 129 11.86 4.81 7.09
CA SER A 129 11.47 3.97 5.93
C SER A 129 9.98 4.02 5.60
N GLN A 130 9.11 4.29 6.58
CA GLN A 130 7.68 4.48 6.35
C GLN A 130 7.38 5.80 5.64
N ASP A 131 8.19 6.82 5.89
CA ASP A 131 8.04 8.16 5.31
C ASP A 131 8.55 8.27 3.88
N LEU A 132 9.15 7.21 3.32
CA LEU A 132 9.53 7.16 1.91
C LEU A 132 8.36 7.48 0.99
N VAL A 133 7.13 7.16 1.40
CA VAL A 133 5.94 7.52 0.63
C VAL A 133 5.83 9.02 0.39
N LYS A 134 6.34 9.88 1.27
CA LYS A 134 6.27 11.35 1.13
C LYS A 134 7.13 11.91 -0.01
N LEU A 135 8.11 11.14 -0.47
CA LEU A 135 8.95 11.51 -1.61
C LEU A 135 8.20 11.28 -2.92
N GLY A 136 8.59 11.99 -3.97
CA GLY A 136 8.09 11.79 -5.33
C GLY A 136 8.71 10.58 -6.03
N TYR A 137 8.06 10.13 -7.11
CA TYR A 137 8.50 8.96 -7.87
C TYR A 137 9.93 9.10 -8.41
N ASN A 138 10.30 10.27 -8.92
CA ASN A 138 11.64 10.55 -9.41
C ASN A 138 12.71 10.47 -8.31
N GLU A 139 12.37 10.88 -7.09
CA GLU A 139 13.27 10.80 -5.94
C GLU A 139 13.51 9.34 -5.52
N TRP A 140 12.49 8.49 -5.61
CA TRP A 140 12.66 7.04 -5.39
C TRP A 140 13.62 6.42 -6.40
N LEU A 141 13.54 6.81 -7.67
CA LEU A 141 14.46 6.33 -8.70
C LEU A 141 15.90 6.76 -8.41
N GLN A 142 16.12 8.03 -8.04
CA GLN A 142 17.45 8.53 -7.64
C GLN A 142 17.98 7.77 -6.42
N LEU A 143 17.14 7.56 -5.41
CA LEU A 143 17.53 6.77 -4.22
C LEU A 143 17.90 5.34 -4.61
N LEU A 144 17.11 4.68 -5.44
CA LEU A 144 17.38 3.31 -5.88
C LEU A 144 18.73 3.21 -6.60
N GLU A 145 19.05 4.17 -7.48
CA GLU A 145 20.34 4.22 -8.17
C GLU A 145 21.52 4.36 -7.19
N LEU A 146 21.39 5.23 -6.18
CA LEU A 146 22.43 5.41 -5.16
C LEU A 146 22.58 4.19 -4.26
N VAL A 147 21.46 3.55 -3.89
CA VAL A 147 21.43 2.36 -3.03
C VAL A 147 22.04 1.15 -3.74
N ASN A 148 21.79 0.97 -5.04
CA ASN A 148 22.36 -0.12 -5.83
C ASN A 148 23.89 -0.09 -5.91
N LYS A 149 24.51 1.08 -5.72
CA LYS A 149 25.97 1.25 -5.67
C LYS A 149 26.56 0.89 -4.30
N LYS A 150 25.73 0.68 -3.28
CA LYS A 150 26.15 0.39 -1.91
C LYS A 150 25.88 -1.07 -1.55
N LYS A 151 26.71 -1.62 -0.67
CA LYS A 151 26.53 -2.96 -0.10
C LYS A 151 26.24 -2.81 1.40
N GLY A 152 25.31 -3.60 1.91
CA GLY A 152 25.02 -3.68 3.34
C GLY A 152 23.57 -4.06 3.63
N LYS A 153 23.34 -4.72 4.77
CA LYS A 153 22.01 -5.23 5.17
C LYS A 153 20.91 -4.16 5.14
N TYR A 154 21.23 -2.96 5.62
CA TYR A 154 20.27 -1.85 5.68
C TYR A 154 19.96 -1.26 4.29
N PHE A 155 20.95 -1.24 3.40
CA PHE A 155 20.75 -0.80 2.01
C PHE A 155 19.93 -1.84 1.24
N GLU A 156 20.10 -3.13 1.52
CA GLU A 156 19.27 -4.19 0.94
C GLU A 156 17.82 -4.10 1.39
N GLU A 157 17.57 -3.88 2.69
CA GLU A 157 16.23 -3.65 3.24
C GLU A 157 15.56 -2.44 2.55
N LEU A 158 16.30 -1.34 2.39
CA LEU A 158 15.82 -0.16 1.69
C LEU A 158 15.53 -0.41 0.20
N ARG A 159 16.42 -1.13 -0.48
CA ARG A 159 16.27 -1.48 -1.90
C ARG A 159 14.95 -2.22 -2.14
N LEU A 160 14.67 -3.25 -1.34
CA LEU A 160 13.42 -4.02 -1.44
C LEU A 160 12.19 -3.15 -1.20
N VAL A 161 12.26 -2.19 -0.27
CA VAL A 161 11.14 -1.27 -0.01
C VAL A 161 10.92 -0.34 -1.22
N LEU A 162 11.98 0.23 -1.79
CA LEU A 162 11.90 1.10 -2.97
C LEU A 162 11.38 0.34 -4.19
N GLU A 163 11.90 -0.86 -4.47
CA GLU A 163 11.44 -1.69 -5.58
C GLU A 163 9.96 -2.03 -5.46
N ARG A 164 9.48 -2.35 -4.24
CA ARG A 164 8.04 -2.57 -3.98
C ARG A 164 7.20 -1.32 -4.24
N LEU A 165 7.66 -0.14 -3.81
CA LEU A 165 6.94 1.12 -4.06
C LEU A 165 6.88 1.45 -5.55
N ILE A 166 8.00 1.32 -6.26
CA ILE A 166 8.08 1.58 -7.70
C ILE A 166 7.20 0.61 -8.47
N THR A 167 7.23 -0.69 -8.13
CA THR A 167 6.40 -1.72 -8.77
C THR A 167 4.92 -1.42 -8.55
N LYS A 168 4.50 -1.09 -7.33
CA LYS A 168 3.11 -0.70 -7.04
C LYS A 168 2.64 0.48 -7.90
N VAL A 169 3.45 1.53 -8.02
CA VAL A 169 3.06 2.69 -8.83
C VAL A 169 2.97 2.34 -10.33
N LYS A 170 3.83 1.44 -10.82
CA LYS A 170 3.75 0.92 -12.20
C LYS A 170 2.49 0.08 -12.42
N ASP A 171 2.18 -0.82 -11.49
CA ASP A 171 1.01 -1.69 -11.56
C ASP A 171 -0.31 -0.90 -11.52
N LEU A 172 -0.33 0.21 -10.77
CA LEU A 172 -1.46 1.12 -10.71
C LEU A 172 -1.59 2.02 -11.96
N ALA A 173 -0.69 1.89 -12.94
CA ALA A 173 -0.60 2.70 -14.16
C ALA A 173 -0.57 4.23 -13.89
N LEU A 174 -0.10 4.62 -12.70
CA LEU A 174 -0.05 6.02 -12.27
C LEU A 174 1.14 6.78 -12.87
N VAL A 175 2.14 6.05 -13.38
CA VAL A 175 3.20 6.59 -14.22
C VAL A 175 2.76 6.32 -15.66
N LEU A 176 2.58 7.39 -16.44
CA LEU A 176 2.38 7.28 -17.89
C LEU A 176 3.53 6.44 -18.44
N ASN A 177 3.24 5.21 -18.89
CA ASN A 177 4.20 4.43 -19.66
C ASN A 177 4.53 5.24 -20.91
N THR A 178 5.64 5.97 -20.87
CA THR A 178 6.20 6.68 -22.02
C THR A 178 6.68 5.74 -23.12
N SER A 179 6.47 4.43 -22.98
CA SER A 179 6.82 3.41 -23.97
C SER A 179 5.73 3.06 -24.98
N ASN A 180 4.50 3.54 -24.88
CA ASN A 180 3.49 3.34 -25.93
C ASN A 180 3.10 4.65 -26.62
N LYS A 181 4.07 5.24 -27.33
CA LYS A 181 3.76 6.06 -28.52
C LYS A 181 3.37 5.10 -29.65
N THR A 182 2.12 4.65 -29.64
CA THR A 182 1.43 4.21 -30.87
C THR A 182 0.28 5.18 -31.10
N SER A 183 0.59 6.16 -31.94
CA SER A 183 -0.31 6.90 -32.84
C SER A 183 -1.79 6.49 -32.85
N SER A 184 -2.63 7.36 -32.29
CA SER A 184 -3.99 7.74 -32.75
C SER A 184 -4.58 8.61 -31.63
N SER A 185 -4.99 9.85 -31.79
CA SER A 185 -5.65 10.51 -32.92
C SER A 185 -5.32 12.01 -32.92
N SER A 186 -5.11 12.54 -34.12
CA SER A 186 -5.18 13.97 -34.40
C SER A 186 -6.61 14.45 -34.23
N VAL A 187 -6.89 15.24 -33.19
CA VAL A 187 -8.04 16.15 -33.21
C VAL A 187 -7.49 17.54 -33.51
N SER A 188 -7.52 17.88 -34.80
CA SER A 188 -7.23 19.22 -35.29
C SER A 188 -8.28 20.19 -34.78
N ALA A 189 -8.02 20.86 -33.65
CA ALA A 189 -8.77 22.03 -33.23
C ALA A 189 -8.18 23.28 -33.90
N SER A 190 -8.45 23.47 -35.19
CA SER A 190 -8.22 24.74 -35.87
C SER A 190 -9.32 25.73 -35.47
N MET A 191 -9.16 26.42 -34.33
CA MET A 191 -9.97 27.60 -34.04
C MET A 191 -9.29 28.83 -34.66
N SER A 192 -9.70 29.12 -35.90
CA SER A 192 -9.38 30.32 -36.65
C SER A 192 -9.89 31.56 -35.91
N TRP A 193 -9.00 32.36 -35.34
CA TRP A 193 -9.28 33.73 -34.92
C TRP A 193 -9.32 34.65 -36.15
N LYS A 194 -10.51 34.89 -36.71
CA LYS A 194 -10.70 36.01 -37.62
C LYS A 194 -10.98 37.27 -36.82
N ARG A 195 -9.92 38.05 -36.57
CA ARG A 195 -10.01 39.50 -36.38
C ARG A 195 -10.44 40.12 -37.71
N THR A 196 -11.60 40.74 -37.76
CA THR A 196 -11.91 41.75 -38.77
C THR A 196 -11.80 43.11 -38.12
N PHE A 197 -10.66 43.76 -38.33
CA PHE A 197 -10.58 45.22 -38.35
C PHE A 197 -11.17 45.68 -39.67
N LYS A 198 -12.07 46.66 -39.64
CA LYS A 198 -12.33 47.51 -40.79
C LYS A 198 -12.73 48.90 -40.31
N ASP A 199 -11.90 49.85 -40.68
CA ASP A 199 -12.01 51.29 -40.45
C ASP A 199 -13.28 51.87 -41.10
N VAL A 200 -13.95 52.78 -40.39
CA VAL A 200 -14.45 54.10 -40.84
C VAL A 200 -14.44 55.03 -39.63
#